data_AF-A0AA85BP29-F1
#
_entry.id   AF-A0AA85BP29-F1
#
_cell.length_a   1.000
_cell.length_b   1.000
_cell.length_c   1.000
_cell.angle_alpha   90.00
_cell.angle_beta   90.00
_cell.angle_gamma   90.00
#
_symmetry.space_group_name_H-M   'P 1'
#
loop_
_entity.id
_entity.type
_entity.pdbx_description
1 polymer ?
#
loop_
_entity_poly.entity_id
_entity_poly.type
_entity_poly.pdbx_seq_one_letter_code
_entity_poly.pdbx_strand_id
1 'polypeptide(L)'
;MREIGCCATCEDLGISLQFLYSSSYHIPSYVVSRSVWSFLDCMMSPISRQYEIEVRRREVRDLRIHCACERQKFSRTVLDLINYCQQNILLDPLIHRVKDNPFNEKKWMCGMF
;
A
#
# COMPACT_ATOMS: atom_id res chain seq x y z
N MET A 1 -13.46 17.44 28.39
CA MET A 1 -13.72 17.52 26.94
C MET A 1 -12.71 18.51 26.38
N ARG A 2 -11.87 18.12 25.42
CA ARG A 2 -10.82 19.00 24.87
C ARG A 2 -11.48 19.97 23.90
N GLU A 3 -11.28 21.26 24.14
CA GLU A 3 -11.69 22.33 23.24
C GLU A 3 -10.95 22.16 21.92
N ILE A 4 -11.72 21.98 20.85
CA ILE A 4 -11.23 21.99 19.48
C ILE A 4 -11.01 23.48 19.17
N GLY A 5 -9.75 23.92 19.20
CA GLY A 5 -9.39 25.29 18.90
C GLY A 5 -9.87 25.68 17.50
N CYS A 6 -10.82 26.60 17.44
CA CYS A 6 -11.24 27.27 16.22
C CYS A 6 -10.07 28.05 15.62
N CYS A 7 -9.86 27.93 14.30
CA CYS A 7 -8.93 28.77 13.56
C CYS A 7 -9.36 30.25 13.74
N ALA A 8 -8.44 31.13 14.19
CA ALA A 8 -8.69 32.56 14.47
C ALA A 8 -9.21 33.37 13.26
N THR A 9 -9.22 32.77 12.06
CA THR A 9 -9.77 33.35 10.83
C THR A 9 -11.29 33.23 10.71
N CYS A 10 -11.96 32.50 11.61
CA CYS A 10 -13.41 32.29 11.54
C CYS A 10 -14.24 33.34 12.28
N GLU A 11 -13.65 34.10 13.21
CA GLU A 11 -14.39 35.10 14.00
C GLU A 11 -14.61 36.43 13.23
N ASP A 12 -13.79 36.72 12.22
CA ASP A 12 -13.87 37.98 11.46
C ASP A 12 -14.81 37.96 10.26
N LEU A 13 -15.36 36.80 9.90
CA LEU A 13 -16.36 36.69 8.83
C LEU A 13 -17.73 36.56 9.47
N GLY A 14 -18.35 37.70 9.77
CA GLY A 14 -19.75 37.83 10.23
C GLY A 14 -20.77 37.28 9.22
N ILE A 15 -20.70 35.99 8.93
CA ILE A 15 -21.63 35.28 8.06
C ILE A 15 -22.77 34.84 8.96
N SER A 16 -23.72 35.76 9.14
CA SER A 16 -25.05 35.44 9.60
C SER A 16 -25.60 34.36 8.67
N LEU A 17 -25.77 33.14 9.20
CA LEU A 17 -26.45 32.04 8.51
C LEU A 17 -27.93 32.42 8.30
N GLN A 18 -28.20 33.25 7.30
CA GLN A 18 -29.55 33.44 6.79
C GLN A 18 -29.82 32.33 5.77
N PHE A 19 -30.34 31.22 6.27
CA PHE A 19 -31.12 30.28 5.47
C PHE A 19 -32.36 31.02 4.95
N LEU A 20 -32.23 31.71 3.81
CA LEU A 20 -33.40 32.17 3.06
C LEU A 20 -33.86 31.05 2.13
N TYR A 21 -34.78 30.27 2.67
CA TYR A 21 -35.71 29.45 1.92
C TYR A 21 -36.66 30.40 1.17
N SER A 22 -36.58 30.48 -0.17
CA SER A 22 -37.72 30.85 -1.03
C SER A 22 -37.44 30.68 -2.53
N SER A 23 -38.23 29.78 -3.11
CA SER A 23 -38.82 29.74 -4.45
C SER A 23 -38.15 30.38 -5.66
N SER A 24 -37.96 29.50 -6.63
CA SER A 24 -38.01 29.70 -8.08
C SER A 24 -36.80 30.37 -8.75
N TYR A 25 -36.47 29.79 -9.90
CA TYR A 25 -35.50 30.22 -10.91
C TYR A 25 -34.06 29.71 -10.71
N HIS A 26 -33.81 28.57 -11.39
CA HIS A 26 -32.58 28.20 -12.09
C HIS A 26 -31.25 28.67 -11.46
N ILE A 27 -30.65 27.80 -10.63
CA ILE A 27 -29.25 27.95 -10.21
C ILE A 27 -28.38 27.25 -11.26
N PRO A 28 -27.48 27.96 -11.97
CA PRO A 28 -26.40 27.31 -12.69
C PRO A 28 -25.54 26.57 -11.67
N SER A 29 -25.12 25.35 -12.00
CA SER A 29 -23.95 24.72 -11.36
C SER A 29 -22.78 25.72 -11.35
N TYR A 30 -21.74 25.51 -10.54
CA TYR A 30 -20.51 26.33 -10.53
C TYR A 30 -20.57 27.78 -9.97
N VAL A 31 -21.27 28.04 -8.86
CA VAL A 31 -20.82 29.09 -7.91
C VAL A 31 -20.81 28.54 -6.49
N VAL A 32 -20.00 27.50 -6.26
CA VAL A 32 -19.57 27.21 -4.89
C VAL A 32 -18.61 28.33 -4.53
N SER A 33 -19.09 29.29 -3.73
CA SER A 33 -18.31 30.44 -3.28
C SER A 33 -16.96 29.97 -2.75
N ARG A 34 -15.89 30.70 -3.12
CA ARG A 34 -14.51 30.46 -2.66
C ARG A 34 -14.40 30.38 -1.14
N SER A 35 -15.34 31.00 -0.42
CA SER A 35 -15.49 30.93 1.05
C SER A 35 -15.94 29.57 1.58
N VAL A 36 -16.77 28.83 0.82
CA VAL A 36 -17.23 27.48 1.21
C VAL A 36 -16.09 26.48 1.04
N TRP A 37 -15.32 26.59 -0.06
CA TRP A 37 -14.10 25.79 -0.26
C TRP A 37 -13.04 26.10 0.80
N SER A 38 -12.78 27.37 1.13
CA SER A 38 -11.82 27.72 2.19
C SER A 38 -12.27 27.24 3.58
N PHE A 39 -13.57 27.21 3.84
CA PHE A 39 -14.11 26.65 5.08
C PHE A 39 -13.97 25.13 5.11
N LEU A 40 -14.23 24.44 4.00
CA LEU A 40 -13.95 23.00 3.85
C LEU A 40 -12.45 22.72 4.02
N ASP A 41 -11.57 23.57 3.50
CA ASP A 41 -10.11 23.44 3.67
C ASP A 41 -9.67 23.66 5.14
N CYS A 42 -10.24 24.62 5.90
CA CYS A 42 -9.93 24.74 7.36
C CYS A 42 -10.50 23.54 8.14
N MET A 43 -11.67 23.01 7.76
CA MET A 43 -12.27 21.84 8.42
C MET A 43 -11.53 20.53 8.11
N MET A 44 -10.97 20.38 6.90
CA MET A 44 -10.25 19.19 6.47
C MET A 44 -8.75 19.20 6.88
N SER A 45 -8.14 20.38 7.06
CA SER A 45 -6.72 20.52 7.47
C SER A 45 -6.36 19.79 8.79
N PRO A 46 -7.16 19.85 9.88
CA PRO A 46 -6.92 19.07 11.09
C PRO A 46 -7.05 17.57 10.86
N ILE A 47 -8.00 17.14 10.02
CA ILE A 47 -8.24 15.73 9.68
C ILE A 47 -7.05 15.18 8.86
N SER A 48 -6.54 15.95 7.89
CA SER A 48 -5.35 15.63 7.12
C SER A 48 -4.11 15.51 8.00
N ARG A 49 -3.90 16.44 8.94
CA ARG A 49 -2.78 16.35 9.91
C ARG A 49 -2.92 15.14 10.82
N GLN A 50 -4.12 14.86 11.32
CA GLN A 50 -4.36 13.72 12.20
C GLN A 50 -4.14 12.40 11.47
N TYR A 51 -4.55 12.32 10.19
CA TYR A 51 -4.29 11.20 9.31
C TYR A 51 -2.78 11.02 9.07
N GLU A 52 -2.05 12.08 8.74
CA GLU A 52 -0.59 12.04 8.56
C GLU A 52 0.13 11.55 9.82
N ILE A 53 -0.27 12.04 11.00
CA ILE A 53 0.28 11.59 12.28
C ILE A 53 0.06 10.08 12.46
N GLU A 54 -1.13 9.59 12.14
CA GLU A 54 -1.46 8.17 12.29
C GLU A 54 -0.70 7.28 11.29
N VAL A 55 -0.48 7.77 10.06
CA VAL A 55 0.39 7.11 9.07
C VAL A 55 1.82 7.02 9.58
N ARG A 56 2.40 8.13 10.07
CA ARG A 56 3.78 8.13 10.60
C ARG A 56 3.92 7.25 11.84
N ARG A 57 2.89 7.18 12.70
CA ARG A 57 2.87 6.27 13.85
C ARG A 57 2.89 4.81 13.43
N ARG A 58 2.14 4.45 12.38
CA ARG A 58 2.16 3.11 11.80
C ARG A 58 3.55 2.79 11.24
N GLU A 59 4.10 3.69 10.43
CA GLU A 59 5.44 3.54 9.86
C GLU A 59 6.52 3.32 10.93
N VAL A 60 6.52 4.12 12.01
CA VAL A 60 7.46 3.93 13.13
C VAL A 60 7.25 2.59 13.82
N ARG A 61 6.01 2.12 13.96
CA ARG A 61 5.70 0.80 14.52
C ARG A 61 6.28 -0.31 13.65
N ASP A 62 6.08 -0.23 12.34
CA ASP A 62 6.58 -1.22 11.38
C ASP A 62 8.11 -1.25 11.37
N LEU A 63 8.75 -0.08 11.35
CA LEU A 63 10.21 0.04 11.45
C LEU A 63 10.76 -0.57 12.74
N ARG A 64 10.09 -0.40 13.88
CA ARG A 64 10.49 -1.04 15.14
C ARG A 64 10.42 -2.56 15.06
N ILE A 65 9.38 -3.10 14.42
CA ILE A 65 9.24 -4.55 14.20
C ILE A 65 10.39 -5.06 13.33
N HIS A 66 10.66 -4.40 12.19
CA HIS A 66 11.74 -4.80 11.28
C HIS A 66 13.14 -4.66 11.88
N CYS A 67 13.35 -3.66 12.75
CA CYS A 67 14.61 -3.46 13.45
C CYS A 67 14.83 -4.53 14.54
N ALA A 68 13.75 -4.99 15.18
CA ALA A 68 13.80 -6.06 16.18
C ALA A 68 14.07 -7.46 15.58
N CYS A 69 14.01 -7.63 14.26
CA CYS A 69 14.35 -8.89 13.61
C CYS A 69 15.84 -9.23 13.78
N GLU A 70 16.12 -10.37 14.40
CA GLU A 70 17.47 -10.92 14.47
C GLU A 70 17.93 -11.40 13.08
N ARG A 71 19.02 -10.82 12.57
CA ARG A 71 19.59 -11.20 11.27
C ARG A 71 20.62 -12.31 11.45
N GLN A 72 20.51 -13.36 10.64
CA GLN A 72 21.55 -14.39 10.55
C GLN A 72 22.80 -13.84 9.86
N LYS A 73 23.97 -14.40 10.19
CA LYS A 73 25.22 -14.06 9.50
C LYS A 73 25.16 -14.50 8.05
N PHE A 74 25.48 -13.59 7.14
CA PHE A 74 25.49 -13.86 5.69
C PHE A 74 26.32 -15.10 5.34
N SER A 75 27.50 -15.25 5.94
CA SER A 75 28.37 -16.41 5.71
C SER A 75 27.70 -17.75 6.03
N ARG A 76 26.85 -17.79 7.07
CA ARG A 76 26.12 -19.00 7.47
C ARG A 76 24.98 -19.28 6.49
N THR A 77 24.20 -18.26 6.16
CA THR A 77 23.08 -18.39 5.22
C THR A 77 23.54 -18.86 3.83
N VAL A 78 24.67 -18.34 3.35
CA VAL A 78 25.25 -18.77 2.06
C VAL A 78 25.75 -20.21 2.14
N LEU A 79 26.41 -20.59 3.24
CA LEU A 79 26.87 -21.96 3.42
C LEU A 79 25.70 -22.95 3.43
N ASP A 80 24.62 -22.63 4.15
CA ASP A 80 23.41 -23.46 4.20
C ASP A 80 22.79 -23.61 2.81
N LEU A 81 22.74 -22.54 2.03
CA LEU A 81 22.27 -22.57 0.64
C LEU A 81 23.15 -23.45 -0.25
N ILE A 82 24.48 -23.30 -0.17
CA ILE A 82 25.42 -24.12 -0.93
C ILE A 82 25.25 -25.59 -0.59
N ASN A 83 25.17 -25.92 0.70
CA ASN A 83 24.99 -27.29 1.17
C ASN A 83 23.67 -27.88 0.63
N TYR A 84 22.59 -27.12 0.67
CA TYR A 84 21.30 -27.54 0.12
C TYR A 84 21.40 -27.83 -1.37
N CYS A 85 22.01 -26.94 -2.15
CA CYS A 85 22.21 -27.14 -3.59
C CYS A 85 23.06 -28.39 -3.86
N GLN A 86 24.16 -28.58 -3.14
CA GLN A 86 25.07 -29.72 -3.33
C GLN A 86 24.39 -31.07 -3.02
N GLN A 87 23.52 -31.12 -2.02
CA GLN A 87 22.77 -32.34 -1.70
C GLN A 87 21.74 -32.69 -2.77
N ASN A 88 21.14 -31.69 -3.42
CA ASN A 88 20.05 -31.89 -4.38
C ASN A 88 20.51 -31.88 -5.85
N ILE A 89 21.74 -31.47 -6.15
CA ILE A 89 22.23 -31.31 -7.53
C ILE A 89 22.14 -32.59 -8.36
N LEU A 90 22.36 -33.75 -7.73
CA LEU A 90 22.29 -35.06 -8.39
C LEU A 90 20.86 -35.47 -8.77
N LEU A 91 19.87 -34.91 -8.09
CA LEU A 91 18.45 -35.17 -8.33
C LEU A 91 17.84 -34.18 -9.32
N ASP A 92 18.56 -33.10 -9.66
CA ASP A 92 18.08 -32.08 -10.59
C ASP A 92 18.12 -32.62 -12.04
N PRO A 93 16.95 -32.86 -12.68
CA PRO A 93 16.88 -33.40 -14.04
C PRO A 93 17.36 -32.42 -15.12
N LEU A 94 17.43 -31.12 -14.80
CA LEU A 94 17.91 -30.08 -15.70
C LEU A 94 19.44 -30.00 -15.70
N ILE A 95 20.07 -30.32 -14.57
CA ILE A 95 21.53 -30.43 -14.45
C ILE A 95 22.00 -31.81 -14.92
N HIS A 96 21.37 -32.88 -14.43
CA HIS A 96 21.66 -34.25 -14.81
C HIS A 96 20.56 -34.81 -15.70
N ARG A 97 20.86 -34.98 -16.99
CA ARG A 97 19.89 -35.52 -17.96
C ARG A 97 19.36 -36.88 -17.51
N VAL A 98 18.06 -36.94 -17.26
CA VAL A 98 17.35 -38.18 -16.95
C VAL A 98 17.04 -38.97 -18.21
N LYS A 99 17.16 -40.31 -18.13
CA LYS A 99 16.81 -41.21 -19.24
C LYS A 99 15.30 -41.23 -19.47
N ASP A 100 14.52 -41.19 -18.39
CA ASP A 100 13.05 -41.26 -18.40
C ASP A 100 12.41 -39.88 -18.58
N ASN A 101 12.92 -39.08 -19.52
CA ASN A 101 12.34 -37.77 -19.80
C ASN A 101 10.96 -37.97 -20.48
N PRO A 102 9.84 -37.52 -19.86
CA PRO A 102 8.50 -37.67 -20.41
C PRO A 102 8.29 -36.84 -21.70
N PHE A 103 9.17 -35.88 -21.97
CA PHE A 103 9.17 -35.09 -23.20
C PHE A 103 9.98 -35.74 -24.34
N ASN A 104 10.56 -36.93 -24.14
CA ASN A 104 11.21 -37.65 -25.22
C ASN A 104 10.18 -38.05 -26.29
N GLU A 105 10.55 -37.88 -27.56
CA GLU A 105 9.72 -38.30 -28.68
C GLU A 105 9.44 -39.80 -28.61
N LYS A 106 8.15 -40.18 -28.71
CA LYS A 106 7.76 -41.58 -28.80
C LYS A 106 8.26 -42.12 -30.13
N LYS A 107 9.27 -42.99 -30.09
CA LYS A 107 9.72 -43.73 -31.28
C LYS A 107 8.64 -44.73 -31.67
N TRP A 108 7.97 -44.46 -32.78
CA TRP A 108 7.07 -45.42 -33.42
C TRP A 108 7.94 -46.51 -34.05
N MET A 109 8.09 -47.64 -33.37
CA MET A 109 8.67 -48.81 -34.03
C MET A 109 7.60 -49.39 -34.93
N CYS A 110 7.70 -49.11 -36.23
CA CYS A 110 6.92 -49.82 -37.23
C CYS A 110 7.42 -51.27 -37.26
N GLY A 111 6.76 -52.14 -36.49
CA GLY A 111 6.95 -53.57 -36.57
C GLY A 111 6.37 -54.04 -37.90
N MET A 112 7.22 -54.24 -38.89
CA MET A 112 6.89 -55.13 -40.00
C MET A 112 6.92 -56.56 -39.45
N PHE A 113 5.76 -57.04 -39.00
CA PHE A 113 5.45 -58.46 -38.88
C PHE A 113 4.29 -58.78 -39.81
#